data_AF-A0A485CWL5-F1
#
_entry.id   AF-A0A485CWL5-F1
#
_cell.length_a   1.000
_cell.length_b   1.000
_cell.length_c   1.000
_cell.angle_alpha   90.00
_cell.angle_beta   90.00
_cell.angle_gamma   90.00
#
_symmetry.space_group_name_H-M   'P 1'
#
loop_
_entity.id
_entity.type
_entity.pdbx_description
1 polymer ?
#
loop_
_entity_poly.entity_id
_entity_poly.type
_entity_poly.pdbx_seq_one_letter_code
_entity_poly.pdbx_strand_id
1 'polypeptide(L)' 'MATQRIIVGISGASGFQYGVRALELLQRRGLEVHLVMSKGAEKTCELETDYRLADVTAMADVVHSPGNLGRRDLQRLV' A
#
# COMPACT_ATOMS: atom_id res chain seq x y z
N MET A 1 -20.91 4.93 12.93
CA MET A 1 -19.57 4.59 13.47
C MET A 1 -18.55 5.07 12.47
N ALA A 2 -17.41 5.62 12.92
CA ALA A 2 -16.35 6.05 11.99
C ALA A 2 -15.71 4.81 11.33
N THR A 3 -15.57 4.82 10.01
CA THR A 3 -14.83 3.79 9.28
C THR A 3 -13.39 3.75 9.80
N GLN A 4 -12.95 2.60 10.29
CA GLN A 4 -11.56 2.42 10.71
C GLN A 4 -10.67 2.36 9.46
N ARG A 5 -9.59 3.15 9.47
CA ARG A 5 -8.67 3.28 8.34
C ARG A 5 -7.26 2.84 8.72
N ILE A 6 -6.55 2.26 7.76
CA ILE A 6 -5.14 1.88 7.91
C ILE A 6 -4.36 2.34 6.68
N ILE A 7 -3.17 2.91 6.92
CA ILE A 7 -2.21 3.21 5.86
C ILE A 7 -1.13 2.13 5.85
N VAL A 8 -0.88 1.54 4.69
CA VAL A 8 0.20 0.59 4.45
C VAL A 8 1.23 1.27 3.55
N GLY A 9 2.44 1.51 4.09
CA GLY A 9 3.59 1.97 3.33
C GLY A 9 4.50 0.79 2.98
N ILE A 10 4.76 0.57 1.68
CA ILE A 10 5.75 -0.40 1.22
C ILE A 10 6.94 0.36 0.62
N SER A 11 8.14 0.09 1.13
CA SER A 11 9.39 0.71 0.68
C SER A 11 10.26 -0.31 -0.10
N GLY A 12 11.40 0.13 -0.63
CA GLY A 12 12.32 -0.69 -1.43
C GLY A 12 13.33 -1.48 -0.61
N ALA A 13 12.90 -2.04 0.53
CA ALA A 13 13.69 -3.04 1.25
C ALA A 13 13.44 -4.43 0.65
N SER A 14 14.14 -5.46 1.14
CA SER A 14 13.79 -6.86 0.81
C SER A 14 12.53 -7.31 1.54
N GLY A 15 11.87 -8.34 1.00
CA GLY A 15 10.68 -8.94 1.62
C GLY A 15 9.37 -8.31 1.16
N PHE A 16 9.26 -7.93 -0.12
CA PHE A 16 8.05 -7.33 -0.70
C PHE A 16 6.77 -8.14 -0.40
N GLN A 17 6.89 -9.46 -0.39
CA GLN A 17 5.84 -10.43 -0.04
C GLN A 17 5.15 -10.17 1.32
N TYR A 18 5.84 -9.58 2.31
CA TYR A 18 5.23 -9.24 3.59
C TYR A 18 4.20 -8.12 3.46
N GLY A 19 4.47 -7.14 2.59
CA GLY A 19 3.54 -6.07 2.27
C GLY A 19 2.28 -6.61 1.60
N VAL A 20 2.45 -7.51 0.62
CA VAL A 20 1.33 -8.20 -0.03
C VAL A 20 0.50 -8.98 0.99
N ARG A 21 1.16 -9.77 1.85
CA ARG A 21 0.46 -10.55 2.87
C ARG A 21 -0.30 -9.67 3.87
N ALA A 22 0.24 -8.51 4.23
CA ALA A 22 -0.46 -7.55 5.07
C ALA A 22 -1.74 -7.04 4.39
N LEU A 23 -1.66 -6.67 3.10
CA LEU A 23 -2.82 -6.22 2.32
C LEU A 23 -3.92 -7.30 2.24
N GLU A 24 -3.55 -8.55 1.96
CA GLU A 24 -4.51 -9.69 1.92
C GLU A 24 -5.24 -9.93 3.24
N LEU A 25 -4.58 -9.68 4.37
CA LEU A 25 -5.16 -9.84 5.70
C LEU A 25 -6.09 -8.67 6.03
N LEU A 26 -5.70 -7.46 5.64
CA LEU A 26 -6.47 -6.24 5.88
C LEU A 26 -7.75 -6.19 5.02
N GLN A 27 -7.70 -6.64 3.78
CA GLN A 27 -8.85 -6.70 2.88
C GLN A 27 -10.04 -7.48 3.48
N ARG A 28 -9.76 -8.50 4.32
CA ARG A 28 -10.78 -9.34 4.97
C ARG A 28 -11.42 -8.71 6.21
N ARG A 29 -10.93 -7.54 6.66
CA ARG A 29 -11.33 -6.93 7.94
C ARG A 29 -12.37 -5.82 7.81
N GLY A 30 -12.79 -5.47 6.59
CA GLY A 30 -13.76 -4.38 6.37
C GLY A 30 -13.24 -3.00 6.78
N LEU A 31 -11.92 -2.81 6.71
CA LEU A 31 -11.23 -1.54 6.97
C LEU A 31 -10.96 -0.82 5.64
N GLU A 32 -10.92 0.51 5.66
CA GLU A 32 -10.46 1.29 4.51
C GLU A 32 -8.92 1.29 4.49
N VAL A 33 -8.33 0.70 3.45
CA VAL A 33 -6.88 0.52 3.30
C VAL A 33 -6.34 1.54 2.30
N HIS A 34 -5.41 2.37 2.76
CA HIS A 34 -4.66 3.29 1.91
C HIS A 34 -3.24 2.75 1.69
N LEU A 35 -2.84 2.58 0.44
CA LEU A 35 -1.51 2.09 0.07
C LEU A 35 -0.61 3.23 -0.42
N VAL A 36 0.64 3.24 0.04
CA VAL A 36 1.71 4.09 -0.49
C VAL A 36 2.90 3.20 -0.85
N MET A 37 3.39 3.30 -2.08
CA MET A 37 4.53 2.50 -2.55
C MET A 37 5.62 3.36 -3.16
N SER A 38 6.85 3.23 -2.66
CA SER A 38 7.99 3.94 -3.27
C SER A 38 8.40 3.33 -4.62
N LYS A 39 9.12 4.10 -5.44
CA LYS A 39 9.75 3.55 -6.66
C LYS A 39 10.73 2.41 -6.39
N GLY A 40 11.34 2.39 -5.19
CA GLY A 40 12.12 1.26 -4.74
C GLY A 40 11.27 0.02 -4.50
N ALA A 41 10.08 0.17 -3.90
CA ALA A 41 9.17 -0.94 -3.66
C ALA A 41 8.65 -1.56 -4.97
N GLU A 42 8.33 -0.72 -5.97
CA GLU A 42 7.95 -1.19 -7.32
C GLU A 42 9.06 -2.09 -7.91
N LYS A 43 10.32 -1.66 -7.84
CA LYS A 43 11.47 -2.46 -8.29
C LYS A 43 11.67 -3.74 -7.48
N THR A 44 11.53 -3.68 -6.15
CA THR A 44 11.63 -4.89 -5.32
C THR A 44 10.54 -5.89 -5.69
N CYS A 45 9.31 -5.43 -5.96
CA CYS A 45 8.22 -6.30 -6.43
C CYS A 45 8.62 -7.08 -7.68
N GLU A 46 9.16 -6.39 -8.68
CA GLU A 46 9.61 -6.95 -9.96
C GLU A 46 10.79 -7.93 -9.80
N LEU A 47 11.67 -7.68 -8.82
CA LEU A 47 12.88 -8.47 -8.60
C LEU A 47 12.67 -9.70 -7.72
N GLU A 48 11.76 -9.64 -6.74
CA GLU A 48 11.62 -10.67 -5.72
C GLU A 48 10.37 -11.55 -5.91
N THR A 49 9.42 -11.14 -6.75
CA THR A 49 8.10 -11.78 -6.79
C THR A 49 7.51 -11.86 -8.18
N ASP A 50 6.58 -12.79 -8.38
CA ASP A 50 5.77 -12.89 -9.60
C ASP A 50 4.51 -12.01 -9.56
N TYR A 51 4.34 -11.18 -8.52
CA TYR A 51 3.18 -10.31 -8.41
C TYR A 51 3.25 -9.21 -9.46
N ARG A 52 2.12 -8.99 -10.15
CA ARG A 52 1.95 -7.77 -10.93
C ARG A 52 1.63 -6.64 -9.97
N LEU A 53 2.29 -5.50 -10.14
CA LEU A 53 2.05 -4.31 -9.31
C LEU A 53 0.57 -3.93 -9.26
N ALA A 54 -0.15 -4.09 -10.39
CA ALA A 54 -1.58 -3.84 -10.49
C ALA A 54 -2.41 -4.71 -9.52
N ASP A 55 -2.06 -5.99 -9.37
CA ASP A 55 -2.78 -6.91 -8.47
C ASP A 55 -2.57 -6.51 -7.01
N VAL A 56 -1.35 -6.09 -6.66
CA VAL A 56 -1.02 -5.60 -5.31
C VAL A 56 -1.78 -4.32 -5.01
N THR A 57 -1.80 -3.37 -5.95
CA THR A 57 -2.50 -2.10 -5.76
C THR A 57 -4.02 -2.25 -5.67
N ALA A 58 -4.59 -3.26 -6.33
CA ALA A 58 -6.02 -3.57 -6.26
C ALA A 58 -6.47 -4.15 -4.91
N MET A 59 -5.53 -4.53 -4.03
CA MET A 59 -5.84 -4.96 -2.66
C MET A 59 -6.13 -3.79 -1.71
N ALA A 60 -5.88 -2.54 -2.13
CA ALA A 60 -6.13 -1.34 -1.34
C ALA A 60 -7.31 -0.54 -1.92
N ASP A 61 -8.06 0.14 -1.04
CA ASP A 61 -9.18 1.01 -1.44
C ASP A 61 -8.70 2.32 -2.08
N VAL A 62 -7.55 2.83 -1.63
CA VAL A 62 -6.94 4.05 -2.14
C VAL A 62 -5.44 3.86 -2.31
N VAL A 63 -4.89 4.30 -3.44
CA VAL A 63 -3.46 4.24 -3.73
C VAL A 63 -2.92 5.67 -3.89
N HIS A 64 -1.89 6.00 -3.11
CA HIS A 64 -1.25 7.31 -3.14
C HIS A 64 0.12 7.25 -3.79
N SER A 65 0.40 8.23 -4.64
CA SER A 65 1.76 8.43 -5.15
C SER A 65 2.66 9.04 -4.07
N PRO A 66 3.87 8.50 -3.83
CA PRO A 66 4.85 9.10 -2.92
C PRO A 66 5.25 10.53 -3.31
N GLY A 67 5.06 10.91 -4.58
CA GLY A 67 5.35 12.27 -5.07
C GLY A 67 4.38 13.34 -4.54
N ASN A 68 3.27 12.94 -3.91
CA ASN A 68 2.27 13.86 -3.36
C ASN A 68 2.62 14.39 -1.95
N LEU A 69 3.90 14.53 -1.62
CA LEU A 69 4.35 15.09 -0.34
C LEU A 69 3.81 16.52 -0.16
N GLY A 70 3.14 16.78 0.97
CA GLY A 70 2.52 18.08 1.28
C GLY A 70 1.10 18.27 0.72
N ARG A 71 0.53 17.27 0.02
CA ARG A 71 -0.85 17.32 -0.46
C ARG A 71 -1.82 17.06 0.70
N ARG A 72 -2.86 17.90 0.80
CA ARG A 72 -3.76 18.01 1.97
C ARG A 72 -4.61 16.75 2.25
N ASP A 73 -4.71 15.85 1.27
CA ASP A 73 -5.45 14.59 1.33
C ASP A 73 -4.78 13.52 2.19
N LEU A 74 -3.44 13.53 2.32
CA LEU A 74 -2.73 12.66 3.25
C LEU A 74 -2.80 13.17 4.70
N GLN A 75 -2.94 14.48 4.91
CA GLN A 75 -3.04 15.09 6.25
C GLN A 75 -4.38 14.85 6.95
N ARG A 76 -5.39 14.29 6.27
CA ARG A 76 -6.63 13.84 6.91
C ARG A 76 -6.57 12.39 7.39
N LEU A 77 -5.49 11.67 7.10
CA LEU A 77 -5.30 10.27 7.45
C LEU A 77 -4.40 10.08 8.68
N VAL A 78 -3.76 11.14 9.17
CA VAL A 78 -2.97 11.24 10.42
C VAL A 78 -3.55 12.34 11.30
#